data_AF-A0AAV3HA74-F1
#
_entry.id   AF-A0AAV3HA74-F1
#
_cell.length_a   1.000
_cell.length_b   1.000
_cell.length_c   1.000
_cell.angle_alpha   90.00
_cell.angle_beta   90.00
_cell.angle_gamma   90.00
#
_symmetry.space_group_name_H-M   'P 1'
#
loop_
_entity.id
_entity.type
_entity.pdbx_description
1 polymer ?
#
loop_
_entity_poly.entity_id
_entity_poly.type
_entity_poly.pdbx_seq_one_letter_code
_entity_poly.pdbx_strand_id
1 'polypeptide(L)'
;MNAKEKNIINTLKIVSAEQDKLSRAAQKDNQHMAALYALTIAIATPEAAKVIEEQSKEIDTLKTQSTVAAMNPSSIGRCIYILGSAMMLQYTIIAELHGKYLITPYHTKESELLTNLRLIERSQAVFIDDAQRAVFNA
;
A
#
# COMPACT_ATOMS: atom_id res chain seq x y z
N MET A 1 5.66 11.42 6.06
CA MET A 1 5.82 12.19 7.33
C MET A 1 5.17 13.57 7.32
N ASN A 2 4.28 13.85 8.28
CA ASN A 2 3.58 15.13 8.43
C ASN A 2 4.34 16.15 9.32
N ALA A 3 3.87 17.40 9.35
CA ALA A 3 4.52 18.48 10.11
C ALA A 3 4.51 18.25 11.63
N LYS A 4 3.46 17.62 12.16
CA LYS A 4 3.34 17.31 13.60
C LYS A 4 4.38 16.27 14.02
N GLU A 5 4.55 15.21 13.23
CA GLU A 5 5.57 14.17 13.43
C GLU A 5 6.99 14.77 13.42
N LYS A 6 7.30 15.61 12.43
CA LYS A 6 8.59 16.34 12.37
C LYS A 6 8.85 17.17 13.62
N ASN A 7 7.83 17.89 14.10
CA ASN A 7 7.95 18.71 15.30
C ASN A 7 8.22 17.84 16.54
N ILE A 8 7.49 16.73 16.70
CA ILE A 8 7.69 15.78 17.81
C ILE A 8 9.11 15.21 17.78
N ILE A 9 9.59 14.75 16.63
CA ILE A 9 10.96 14.23 16.48
C ILE A 9 12.00 15.29 16.86
N ASN A 10 11.79 16.54 16.45
CA ASN A 10 12.69 17.63 16.81
C ASN A 10 12.69 17.90 18.32
N THR A 11 11.51 17.92 18.94
CA THR A 11 11.39 18.06 20.41
C THR A 11 12.10 16.93 21.14
N LEU A 12 11.95 15.68 20.70
CA LEU A 12 12.63 14.52 21.29
C LEU A 12 14.16 14.65 21.19
N LYS A 13 14.69 15.10 20.05
CA LYS A 13 16.13 15.36 19.87
C LYS A 13 16.64 16.45 20.81
N ILE A 14 15.87 17.53 21.01
CA ILE A 14 16.21 18.59 21.97
C ILE A 14 16.21 18.05 23.41
N VAL A 15 15.17 17.30 23.81
CA VAL A 15 15.08 16.71 25.15
C VAL A 15 16.27 15.78 25.39
N SER A 16 16.64 14.94 24.42
CA SER A 16 17.80 14.07 24.52
C SER A 16 19.09 14.83 24.84
N ALA A 17 19.38 15.87 24.06
CA ALA A 17 20.58 16.68 24.22
C ALA A 17 20.63 17.40 25.58
N GLU A 18 19.50 17.94 26.04
CA GLU A 18 19.43 18.61 27.34
C GLU A 18 19.55 17.61 28.50
N GLN A 19 18.97 16.42 28.37
CA GLN A 19 19.06 15.38 29.40
C GLN A 19 20.47 14.76 29.47
N ASP A 20 21.20 14.63 28.35
CA ASP A 20 22.61 14.21 28.37
C ASP A 20 23.48 15.24 29.12
N LYS A 21 23.27 16.54 28.88
CA LYS A 21 23.96 17.61 29.62
C LYS A 21 23.64 17.56 31.11
N LEU A 22 22.36 17.39 31.46
CA LEU A 22 21.93 17.27 32.86
C LEU A 22 22.54 16.04 33.53
N SER A 23 22.61 14.90 32.84
CA SER A 23 23.25 13.70 33.37
C SER A 23 24.72 13.95 33.68
N ARG A 24 25.46 14.55 32.75
CA ARG A 24 26.89 14.87 32.94
C ARG A 24 27.12 15.87 34.08
N ALA A 25 26.23 16.85 34.25
CA ALA A 25 26.31 17.81 35.36
C ALA A 25 26.05 17.11 36.70
N ALA A 26 24.98 16.31 36.80
CA ALA A 26 24.65 15.55 38.00
C ALA A 26 25.75 14.54 38.39
N GLN A 27 26.45 13.94 37.41
CA GLN A 27 27.61 13.08 37.68
C GLN A 27 28.76 13.85 38.35
N LYS A 28 29.05 15.08 37.90
CA LYS A 28 30.09 15.92 38.50
C LYS A 28 29.75 16.33 39.93
N ASP A 29 28.46 16.50 40.21
CA ASP A 29 27.96 16.88 41.54
C ASP A 29 27.70 15.67 42.47
N ASN A 30 28.13 14.47 42.09
CA ASN A 30 27.90 13.20 42.81
C ASN A 30 26.41 12.86 43.04
N GLN A 31 25.51 13.40 42.22
CA GLN A 31 24.07 13.14 42.26
C GLN A 31 23.71 11.94 41.37
N HIS A 32 24.22 10.76 41.71
CA HIS A 32 24.18 9.58 40.84
C HIS A 32 22.76 9.15 40.41
N MET A 33 21.76 9.26 41.29
CA MET A 33 20.37 8.93 40.91
C MET A 33 19.79 9.91 39.88
N ALA A 34 20.03 11.21 40.05
CA ALA A 34 19.60 12.22 39.08
C ALA A 34 20.31 12.02 37.73
N ALA A 35 21.60 11.70 37.76
CA ALA A 35 22.37 11.37 36.56
C ALA A 35 21.80 10.15 35.81
N LEU A 36 21.42 9.10 36.53
CA LEU A 36 20.86 7.89 35.95
C LEU A 36 19.50 8.16 35.28
N TYR A 37 18.61 8.89 35.95
CA TYR A 37 17.31 9.25 35.37
C TYR A 37 17.46 10.10 34.12
N ALA A 38 18.30 11.13 34.17
CA ALA A 38 18.56 11.99 33.01
C ALA A 38 19.15 11.20 31.84
N LEU A 39 20.12 10.30 32.11
CA LEU A 39 20.71 9.45 31.07
C LEU A 39 19.68 8.51 30.44
N THR A 40 18.79 7.93 31.25
CA THR A 40 17.73 7.04 30.78
C THR A 40 16.81 7.77 29.78
N ILE A 41 16.44 9.02 30.08
CA ILE A 41 15.63 9.85 29.17
C ILE A 41 16.45 10.23 27.93
N ALA A 42 17.72 10.59 28.10
CA ALA A 42 18.61 10.96 27.01
C ALA A 42 18.80 9.84 25.99
N ILE A 43 18.81 8.58 26.45
CA ILE A 43 18.82 7.38 25.62
C ILE A 43 17.43 7.21 24.98
N ALA A 44 16.38 6.99 25.77
CA ALA A 44 15.06 6.58 25.28
C ALA A 44 14.43 7.53 24.23
N THR A 45 14.75 8.82 24.28
CA THR A 45 14.16 9.84 23.39
C THR A 45 14.59 9.70 21.93
N PRO A 46 15.87 9.47 21.58
CA PRO A 46 16.29 9.13 20.23
C PRO A 46 15.69 7.83 19.70
N GLU A 47 15.54 6.78 20.51
CA GLU A 47 14.89 5.56 20.03
C GLU A 47 13.40 5.81 19.73
N ALA A 48 12.70 6.57 20.58
CA ALA A 48 11.33 6.97 20.29
C ALA A 48 11.23 7.79 18.98
N ALA A 49 12.16 8.71 18.74
CA ALA A 49 12.21 9.47 17.50
C ALA A 49 12.43 8.56 16.27
N LYS A 50 13.32 7.56 16.39
CA LYS A 50 13.60 6.59 15.33
C LYS A 50 12.37 5.74 14.99
N VAL A 51 11.63 5.26 15.99
CA VAL A 51 10.39 4.49 15.79
C VAL A 51 9.37 5.32 15.01
N ILE A 52 9.19 6.61 15.34
CA ILE A 52 8.28 7.49 14.62
C ILE A 52 8.75 7.67 13.15
N GLU A 53 10.04 7.86 12.92
CA GLU A 53 10.60 7.97 11.56
C GLU A 53 10.37 6.69 10.74
N GLU A 54 10.54 5.51 11.33
CA GLU A 54 10.31 4.20 10.69
C GLU A 54 8.82 3.98 10.38
N GLN A 55 7.94 4.22 11.34
CA GLN A 55 6.49 4.12 11.15
C GLN A 55 5.99 5.06 10.05
N SER A 56 6.54 6.27 9.97
CA SER A 56 6.15 7.23 8.93
C SER A 56 6.52 6.72 7.53
N LYS A 57 7.68 6.08 7.36
CA LYS A 57 8.10 5.46 6.09
C LYS A 57 7.22 4.27 5.73
N GLU A 58 6.85 3.45 6.72
CA GLU A 58 5.95 2.31 6.50
C GLU A 58 4.56 2.78 6.05
N ILE A 59 3.99 3.79 6.71
CA ILE A 59 2.70 4.38 6.32
C ILE A 59 2.77 4.96 4.91
N ASP A 60 3.83 5.69 4.57
CA ASP A 60 3.99 6.25 3.23
C ASP A 60 4.07 5.13 2.17
N THR A 61 4.75 4.02 2.48
CA THR A 61 4.82 2.82 1.62
C THR A 61 3.44 2.18 1.42
N LEU A 62 2.69 1.98 2.51
CA LEU A 62 1.34 1.41 2.47
C LEU A 62 0.37 2.30 1.69
N LYS A 63 0.47 3.62 1.82
CA LYS A 63 -0.32 4.56 1.01
C LYS A 63 0.00 4.40 -0.47
N THR A 64 1.27 4.35 -0.86
CA THR A 64 1.65 4.13 -2.26
C THR A 64 1.10 2.80 -2.79
N GLN A 65 1.23 1.70 -2.03
CA GLN A 65 0.67 0.40 -2.41
C GLN A 65 -0.86 0.44 -2.54
N SER A 66 -1.54 1.11 -1.61
CA SER A 66 -3.00 1.26 -1.65
C SER A 66 -3.45 2.11 -2.84
N THR A 67 -2.74 3.18 -3.17
CA THR A 67 -3.03 3.99 -4.36
C THR A 67 -2.83 3.19 -5.64
N VAL A 68 -1.75 2.41 -5.74
CA VAL A 68 -1.51 1.51 -6.88
C VAL A 68 -2.62 0.46 -7.00
N ALA A 69 -3.08 -0.10 -5.89
CA ALA A 69 -4.21 -1.04 -5.88
C ALA A 69 -5.54 -0.37 -6.30
N ALA A 70 -5.79 0.87 -5.88
CA ALA A 70 -7.00 1.62 -6.22
C ALA A 70 -7.00 2.17 -7.67
N MET A 71 -5.82 2.41 -8.27
CA MET A 71 -5.67 2.87 -9.65
C MET A 71 -5.88 1.77 -10.69
N ASN A 72 -5.93 0.50 -10.28
CA ASN A 72 -6.36 -0.59 -11.13
C ASN A 72 -7.87 -0.83 -10.89
N PRO A 73 -8.77 -0.18 -11.65
CA PRO A 73 -10.19 -0.46 -11.52
C PRO A 73 -10.42 -1.95 -11.74
N SER A 74 -11.21 -2.54 -10.85
CA SER A 74 -11.65 -3.92 -11.01
C SER A 74 -12.24 -4.09 -12.41
N SER A 75 -11.67 -5.04 -13.13
CA SER A 75 -12.10 -5.50 -14.42
C SER A 75 -13.24 -6.53 -14.30
N ILE A 76 -13.63 -6.92 -13.08
CA ILE A 76 -14.79 -7.78 -12.83
C ILE A 76 -16.04 -7.13 -13.41
N GLY A 77 -16.84 -7.92 -14.13
CA GLY A 77 -18.03 -7.49 -14.85
C GLY A 77 -17.75 -6.87 -16.23
N ARG A 78 -16.48 -6.55 -16.55
CA ARG A 78 -16.13 -6.02 -17.87
C ARG A 78 -16.14 -7.13 -18.92
N CYS A 79 -16.51 -6.72 -20.13
CA CYS A 79 -16.50 -7.58 -21.30
C CYS A 79 -15.16 -7.51 -22.03
N ILE A 80 -14.68 -8.67 -22.47
CA ILE A 80 -13.42 -8.82 -23.19
C ILE A 80 -13.55 -9.80 -24.38
N TYR A 81 -12.58 -9.74 -25.28
CA TYR A 81 -12.26 -10.80 -26.23
C TYR A 81 -10.93 -11.47 -25.87
N ILE A 82 -10.73 -12.69 -26.37
CA ILE A 82 -9.45 -13.40 -26.25
C ILE A 82 -8.65 -13.21 -27.54
N LEU A 83 -7.45 -12.65 -27.42
CA LEU A 83 -6.52 -12.44 -28.54
C LEU A 83 -6.17 -13.80 -29.20
N GLY A 84 -6.21 -13.86 -30.53
CA GLY A 84 -5.87 -15.07 -31.29
C GLY A 84 -6.95 -16.16 -31.30
N SER A 85 -8.13 -15.91 -30.74
CA SER A 85 -9.29 -16.80 -30.89
C SER A 85 -9.85 -16.72 -32.31
N ALA A 86 -10.02 -17.87 -32.97
CA ALA A 86 -10.59 -17.95 -34.32
C ALA A 86 -12.06 -17.48 -34.40
N MET A 87 -12.76 -17.46 -33.25
CA MET A 87 -14.09 -16.86 -33.10
C MET A 87 -14.00 -15.64 -32.17
N MET A 88 -14.54 -14.50 -32.61
CA MET A 88 -14.75 -13.31 -31.75
C MET A 88 -15.92 -13.55 -30.79
N LEU A 89 -15.71 -14.41 -29.80
CA LEU A 89 -16.66 -14.63 -28.71
C LEU A 89 -16.36 -13.67 -27.57
N GLN A 90 -17.39 -12.99 -27.09
CA GLN A 90 -17.33 -12.07 -25.96
C GLN A 90 -17.39 -12.85 -24.64
N TYR A 91 -16.56 -12.44 -23.69
CA TYR A 91 -16.49 -13.02 -22.35
C TYR A 91 -16.63 -11.94 -21.28
N THR A 92 -17.17 -12.31 -20.13
CA THR A 92 -17.23 -11.47 -18.93
C THR A 92 -16.19 -11.94 -17.92
N ILE A 93 -15.43 -11.02 -17.34
CA ILE A 93 -14.53 -11.31 -16.22
C ILE A 93 -15.37 -11.47 -14.96
N ILE A 94 -15.28 -12.62 -14.31
CA ILE A 94 -16.01 -12.90 -13.06
C ILE A 94 -15.11 -12.89 -11.83
N ALA A 95 -13.79 -13.06 -12.02
CA ALA A 95 -12.81 -12.88 -10.96
C ALA A 95 -11.44 -12.48 -11.51
N GLU A 96 -10.72 -11.71 -10.69
CA GLU A 96 -9.33 -11.37 -10.91
C GLU A 96 -8.40 -12.20 -10.04
N LEU A 97 -7.44 -12.83 -10.68
CA LEU A 97 -6.38 -13.60 -10.03
C LEU A 97 -5.03 -12.96 -10.39
N HIS A 98 -3.99 -13.29 -9.64
CA HIS A 98 -2.66 -12.72 -9.85
C HIS A 98 -2.15 -13.02 -11.27
N GLY A 99 -2.16 -12.01 -12.15
CA GLY A 99 -1.79 -12.13 -13.57
C GLY A 99 -2.84 -12.79 -14.48
N LYS A 100 -4.00 -13.20 -13.96
CA LYS A 100 -5.01 -13.97 -14.71
C LYS A 100 -6.43 -13.44 -14.54
N TYR A 101 -7.29 -13.78 -15.48
CA TYR A 101 -8.73 -13.56 -15.39
C TYR A 101 -9.48 -14.89 -15.44
N LEU A 102 -10.42 -15.08 -14.51
CA LEU A 102 -11.46 -16.11 -14.62
C LEU A 102 -12.63 -15.50 -15.39
N ILE A 103 -12.98 -16.15 -16.49
CA ILE A 103 -13.93 -15.62 -17.47
C ILE A 103 -15.03 -16.65 -17.79
N THR A 104 -16.20 -16.14 -18.16
CA THR A 104 -17.34 -16.90 -18.68
C THR A 104 -17.76 -16.30 -20.02
N PRO A 105 -18.33 -17.08 -20.97
CA PRO A 105 -19.03 -16.49 -22.10
C PRO A 105 -20.03 -15.43 -21.63
N TYR A 106 -20.19 -14.36 -22.41
CA TYR A 106 -21.14 -13.29 -22.09
C TYR A 106 -22.58 -13.82 -22.12
N HIS A 107 -23.28 -13.67 -21.00
CA HIS A 107 -24.68 -14.07 -20.85
C HIS A 107 -25.58 -12.84 -20.93
N THR A 108 -26.70 -12.96 -21.62
CA THR A 108 -27.71 -11.87 -21.74
C THR A 108 -28.79 -11.95 -20.66
N LYS A 109 -28.82 -13.03 -19.88
CA LYS A 109 -29.80 -13.27 -18.82
C LYS A 109 -29.09 -13.61 -17.51
N GLU A 110 -29.53 -12.97 -16.42
CA GLU A 110 -28.95 -13.18 -15.09
C GLU A 110 -29.15 -14.60 -14.53
N SER A 111 -30.17 -15.34 -14.99
CA SER A 111 -30.49 -16.69 -14.51
C SER A 111 -29.78 -17.82 -15.26
N GLU A 112 -28.94 -17.51 -16.25
CA GLU A 112 -28.20 -18.53 -16.99
C GLU A 112 -27.05 -19.11 -16.14
N LEU A 113 -26.93 -20.44 -16.14
CA LEU A 113 -25.85 -21.11 -15.44
C LEU A 113 -24.50 -20.73 -16.06
N LEU A 114 -23.55 -20.37 -15.19
CA LEU A 114 -22.17 -20.16 -15.60
C LEU A 114 -21.57 -21.47 -16.09
N THR A 115 -21.36 -21.56 -17.40
CA THR A 115 -20.76 -22.71 -18.07
C THR A 115 -19.52 -22.26 -18.84
N ASN A 116 -18.63 -23.20 -19.18
CA ASN A 116 -17.41 -22.92 -19.95
C ASN A 116 -16.49 -21.87 -19.31
N LEU A 117 -16.34 -21.92 -17.98
CA LEU A 117 -15.39 -21.09 -17.26
C LEU A 117 -13.95 -21.35 -17.74
N ARG A 118 -13.20 -20.28 -17.99
CA ARG A 118 -11.80 -20.36 -18.41
C ARG A 118 -10.93 -19.44 -17.59
N LEU A 119 -9.71 -19.89 -17.33
CA LEU A 119 -8.67 -19.07 -16.74
C LEU A 119 -7.70 -18.68 -17.85
N ILE A 120 -7.51 -17.38 -18.07
CA ILE A 120 -6.62 -16.85 -19.11
C ILE A 120 -5.59 -15.89 -18.50
N GLU A 121 -4.46 -15.71 -19.19
CA GLU A 121 -3.51 -14.66 -18.85
C GLU A 121 -4.11 -13.29 -19.18
N ARG A 122 -3.83 -12.26 -18.35
CA ARG A 122 -4.34 -10.91 -18.60
C ARG A 122 -3.90 -10.35 -19.95
N SER A 123 -2.71 -10.72 -20.41
CA SER A 123 -2.16 -10.31 -21.72
C SER A 123 -2.93 -10.87 -22.93
N GLN A 124 -3.81 -11.84 -22.72
CA GLN A 124 -4.67 -12.39 -23.77
C GLN A 124 -6.03 -11.70 -23.83
N ALA A 125 -6.38 -10.89 -22.83
CA ALA A 125 -7.65 -10.20 -22.75
C ALA A 125 -7.59 -8.85 -23.47
N VAL A 126 -8.64 -8.55 -24.22
CA VAL A 126 -8.78 -7.28 -24.94
C VAL A 126 -10.12 -6.67 -24.60
N PHE A 127 -10.14 -5.44 -24.09
CA PHE A 127 -11.36 -4.81 -23.56
C PHE A 127 -12.24 -4.22 -24.65
N ILE A 128 -13.56 -4.29 -24.44
CA ILE A 128 -14.57 -3.66 -25.29
C ILE A 128 -14.88 -2.27 -24.75
N ASP A 129 -14.84 -1.25 -25.62
CA ASP A 129 -15.48 0.04 -25.36
C ASP A 129 -16.85 0.09 -26.03
N ASP A 130 -17.91 -0.04 -25.24
CA ASP A 130 -19.30 0.00 -25.71
C ASP A 130 -19.69 1.36 -26.29
N ALA A 131 -18.97 2.44 -25.95
CA ALA A 131 -19.26 3.78 -26.46
C ALA A 131 -18.66 4.05 -27.86
N GLN A 132 -17.61 3.32 -28.27
CA GLN A 132 -16.89 3.61 -29.52
C GLN A 132 -16.70 2.43 -30.48
N ARG A 133 -17.10 1.19 -30.14
CA ARG A 133 -16.78 -0.01 -30.95
C ARG A 133 -15.30 -0.06 -31.35
N ALA A 134 -14.41 0.46 -30.50
CA ALA A 134 -12.97 0.41 -30.68
C ALA A 134 -12.38 -0.59 -29.68
N VAL A 135 -11.49 -1.44 -30.19
CA VAL A 135 -10.81 -2.48 -29.43
C VAL A 135 -9.56 -1.84 -28.80
N PHE A 136 -9.47 -1.81 -27.47
CA PHE A 136 -8.27 -1.35 -26.77
C PHE A 136 -7.48 -2.54 -26.25
N ASN A 137 -6.18 -2.58 -26.57
CA ASN A 137 -5.26 -3.53 -25.96
C ASN A 137 -5.15 -3.23 -24.46
N ALA A 138 -5.15 -4.29 -23.65
CA ALA A 138 -4.89 -4.23 -22.23
C ALA A 138 -3.44 -3.83 -21.93
#